data_AF-A0A6N9P921-F1
#
_entry.id   AF-A0A6N9P921-F1
#
_cell.length_a   1.000
_cell.length_b   1.000
_cell.length_c   1.000
_cell.angle_alpha   90.00
_cell.angle_beta   90.00
_cell.angle_gamma   90.00
#
_symmetry.space_group_name_H-M   'P 1'
#
loop_
_entity.id
_entity.type
_entity.pdbx_description
1 polymer ?
#
loop_
_entity_poly.entity_id
_entity_poly.type
_entity_poly.pdbx_seq_one_letter_code
_entity_poly.pdbx_strand_id
1 'polypeptide(L)'
;MEPYEKIGWIDHIKDIISGKVIQEGTPVSQKNMNHMDDGIFVNRQLLMEHDRQIADNAREIKVLKDATLNNMVNNVFLVTFPNVDSVAIQSGIYDPAGRKIYV
;
A
#
# COMPACT_ATOMS: atom_id res chain seq x y z
N MET A 1 4.68 3.91 2.21
CA MET A 1 5.81 3.10 1.69
C MET A 1 5.99 3.46 0.23
N GLU A 2 7.20 3.86 -0.19
CA GLU A 2 7.40 4.28 -1.59
C GLU A 2 7.33 3.09 -2.57
N PRO A 3 6.67 3.25 -3.74
CA PRO A 3 6.62 2.23 -4.77
C PRO A 3 8.02 1.95 -5.32
N TYR A 4 8.27 0.69 -5.70
CA TYR A 4 9.54 0.33 -6.33
C TYR A 4 9.46 0.63 -7.83
N GLU A 5 10.46 1.34 -8.34
CA GLU A 5 10.61 1.59 -9.77
C GLU A 5 11.55 0.55 -10.37
N LYS A 6 11.09 -0.11 -11.42
CA LYS A 6 11.90 -1.10 -12.13
C LYS A 6 13.08 -0.42 -12.81
N ILE A 7 14.26 -0.98 -12.61
CA ILE A 7 15.50 -0.40 -13.15
C ILE A 7 15.85 -1.09 -14.49
N GLY A 8 15.55 -2.37 -14.62
CA GLY A 8 15.92 -3.21 -15.76
C GLY A 8 17.43 -3.45 -15.83
N TRP A 9 17.83 -4.70 -16.07
CA TRP A 9 19.23 -5.00 -16.35
C TRP A 9 19.62 -4.58 -17.77
N ILE A 10 20.83 -4.05 -17.93
CA ILE A 10 21.36 -3.62 -19.23
C ILE A 10 22.50 -4.57 -19.61
N ASP A 11 22.32 -5.32 -20.71
CA ASP A 11 23.27 -6.34 -21.16
C ASP A 11 24.48 -5.76 -21.94
N HIS A 12 24.40 -4.49 -22.33
CA HIS A 12 25.42 -3.85 -23.16
C HIS A 12 25.56 -2.37 -22.83
N ILE A 13 26.73 -1.99 -22.30
CA ILE A 13 27.05 -0.60 -21.96
C ILE A 13 28.18 -0.14 -22.89
N LYS A 14 27.90 0.90 -23.69
CA LYS A 14 28.92 1.62 -24.47
C LYS A 14 29.17 2.99 -23.86
N ASP A 15 30.43 3.41 -23.90
CA ASP A 15 30.80 4.80 -23.66
C ASP A 15 30.19 5.70 -24.74
N ILE A 16 29.42 6.70 -24.32
CA ILE A 16 28.68 7.63 -25.17
C ILE A 16 29.63 8.47 -26.04
N ILE A 17 30.86 8.71 -25.58
CA ILE A 17 31.81 9.62 -26.22
C ILE A 17 32.81 8.84 -27.09
N SER A 18 33.32 7.72 -26.59
CA SER A 18 34.38 6.96 -27.29
C SER A 18 33.85 5.79 -28.14
N GLY A 19 32.56 5.45 -28.02
CA GLY A 19 31.96 4.29 -28.69
C GLY A 19 32.53 2.95 -28.22
N LYS A 20 33.44 2.96 -27.24
CA LYS A 20 34.12 1.78 -26.72
C LYS A 20 33.16 1.01 -25.83
N VAL A 21 33.07 -0.29 -26.06
CA VAL A 21 32.24 -1.18 -25.26
C VAL A 21 32.88 -1.30 -23.87
N ILE A 22 32.16 -0.86 -22.84
CA ILE A 22 32.59 -0.93 -21.43
C ILE A 22 32.24 -2.32 -20.87
N GLN A 23 31.15 -2.91 -21.35
CA GLN A 23 30.72 -4.26 -20.98
C GLN A 23 30.07 -4.94 -22.19
N GLU A 24 30.65 -6.05 -22.64
CA GLU A 24 29.94 -7.06 -23.43
C GLU A 24 29.28 -8.06 -22.49
N GLY A 25 28.02 -8.37 -22.76
CA GLY A 25 27.16 -9.18 -21.92
C GLY A 25 27.85 -10.39 -21.30
N THR A 26 27.68 -10.53 -19.99
CA THR A 26 28.13 -11.68 -19.19
C THR A 26 27.14 -12.85 -19.30
N PRO A 27 27.52 -14.10 -18.96
CA PRO A 27 26.60 -15.25 -18.97
C PRO A 27 25.31 -15.06 -18.14
N VAL A 28 25.34 -14.11 -17.20
CA VAL A 28 24.14 -13.56 -16.55
C VAL A 28 23.45 -12.56 -17.49
N SER A 29 22.68 -13.10 -18.42
CA SER A 29 21.90 -12.32 -19.39
C SER A 29 20.80 -11.47 -18.75
N GLN A 30 20.45 -10.37 -19.43
CA GLN A 30 19.32 -9.49 -19.07
C GLN A 30 18.02 -10.28 -18.84
N LYS A 31 17.80 -11.35 -19.62
CA LYS A 31 16.62 -12.21 -19.52
C LYS A 31 16.46 -12.85 -18.13
N ASN A 32 17.55 -13.27 -17.51
CA ASN A 32 17.49 -13.93 -16.19
C ASN A 32 17.49 -12.93 -15.04
N MET A 33 18.19 -11.79 -15.19
CA MET A 33 18.28 -10.80 -14.11
C MET A 33 17.07 -9.87 -14.03
N ASN A 34 16.35 -9.65 -15.13
CA ASN A 34 15.07 -8.95 -15.10
C ASN A 34 14.00 -9.70 -14.29
N HIS A 35 14.06 -11.03 -14.19
CA HIS A 35 13.15 -11.77 -13.32
C HIS A 35 13.31 -11.40 -11.84
N MET A 36 14.52 -11.00 -11.42
CA MET A 36 14.76 -10.53 -10.05
C MET A 36 14.15 -9.14 -9.83
N ASP A 37 14.32 -8.23 -10.78
CA ASP A 37 13.71 -6.89 -10.76
C ASP A 37 12.16 -6.98 -10.76
N ASP A 38 11.61 -7.87 -11.59
CA ASP A 38 10.19 -8.19 -11.61
C ASP A 38 9.71 -8.77 -10.27
N GLY A 39 10.48 -9.71 -9.69
CA GLY A 39 10.17 -10.30 -8.40
C GLY A 39 10.14 -9.28 -7.26
N ILE A 40 11.12 -8.36 -7.24
CA ILE A 40 11.18 -7.27 -6.27
C ILE A 40 9.98 -6.34 -6.43
N PHE A 41 9.65 -5.97 -7.67
CA PHE A 41 8.50 -5.12 -7.97
C PHE A 41 7.18 -5.73 -7.48
N VAL A 42 6.92 -6.99 -7.84
CA VAL A 42 5.69 -7.69 -7.43
C VAL A 42 5.61 -7.82 -5.91
N ASN A 43 6.72 -8.22 -5.26
CA ASN A 43 6.73 -8.37 -3.81
C ASN A 43 6.54 -7.02 -3.10
N ARG A 44 7.07 -5.93 -3.65
CA ARG A 44 6.85 -4.58 -3.14
C ARG A 44 5.38 -4.20 -3.18
N GLN A 45 4.72 -4.39 -4.33
CA GLN A 45 3.30 -4.09 -4.49
C GLN A 45 2.45 -4.92 -3.54
N LEU A 46 2.73 -6.22 -3.45
CA LEU A 46 2.04 -7.12 -2.53
C LEU A 46 2.22 -6.65 -1.07
N LEU A 47 3.44 -6.32 -0.67
CA LEU A 47 3.72 -5.85 0.69
C LEU A 47 2.97 -4.55 1.02
N MET A 48 2.86 -3.61 0.07
CA MET A 48 2.07 -2.38 0.27
C MET A 48 0.58 -2.68 0.45
N GLU A 49 0.02 -3.62 -0.31
CA GLU A 49 -1.38 -4.03 -0.15
C GLU A 49 -1.60 -4.77 1.18
N HIS A 50 -0.66 -5.63 1.58
CA HIS A 50 -0.72 -6.29 2.90
C HIS A 50 -0.65 -5.28 4.05
N ASP A 51 0.20 -4.26 3.96
CA ASP A 51 0.30 -3.19 4.97
C ASP A 51 -1.04 -2.43 5.10
N ARG A 52 -1.70 -2.15 3.96
CA ARG A 52 -3.05 -1.56 3.93
C ARG A 52 -4.09 -2.48 4.59
N GLN A 53 -4.09 -3.77 4.26
CA GLN A 53 -5.02 -4.75 4.86
C GLN A 53 -4.79 -4.92 6.36
N ILE A 54 -3.54 -4.93 6.82
CA ILE A 54 -3.21 -5.00 8.25
C ILE A 54 -3.72 -3.75 8.98
N ALA A 55 -3.54 -2.56 8.41
CA ALA A 55 -4.06 -1.33 8.98
C ALA A 55 -5.60 -1.32 9.05
N ASP A 56 -6.28 -1.84 8.03
CA ASP A 56 -7.73 -2.01 8.01
C ASP A 56 -8.20 -2.98 9.10
N ASN A 57 -7.59 -4.16 9.17
CA ASN A 57 -7.91 -5.19 10.17
C ASN A 57 -7.63 -4.70 11.60
N ALA A 58 -6.54 -3.96 11.81
CA ALA A 58 -6.22 -3.39 13.12
C ALA A 58 -7.27 -2.37 13.57
N ARG A 59 -7.81 -1.56 12.65
CA ARG A 59 -8.92 -0.63 12.92
C ARG A 59 -10.19 -1.40 13.29
N GLU A 60 -10.52 -2.45 12.55
CA GLU A 60 -11.68 -3.28 12.81
C GLU A 60 -11.61 -3.96 14.18
N ILE A 61 -10.48 -4.60 14.50
CA ILE A 61 -10.25 -5.23 15.81
C ILE A 61 -10.39 -4.23 16.94
N LYS A 62 -9.85 -3.01 16.78
CA LYS A 62 -9.97 -1.96 17.81
C LYS A 62 -11.45 -1.62 18.07
N VAL A 63 -12.24 -1.41 17.02
CA VAL A 63 -13.67 -1.08 17.16
C VAL A 63 -14.44 -2.23 17.79
N LEU A 64 -14.20 -3.46 17.37
CA LEU A 64 -14.84 -4.65 17.97
C LEU A 64 -14.45 -4.82 19.44
N LYS A 65 -13.18 -4.56 19.77
CA LYS A 65 -12.69 -4.58 21.15
C LYS A 65 -13.39 -3.51 21.99
N ASP A 66 -13.45 -2.28 21.51
CA ASP A 66 -14.14 -1.19 22.19
C ASP A 66 -15.64 -1.49 22.36
N ALA A 67 -16.30 -2.04 21.33
CA ALA A 67 -17.69 -2.45 21.41
C ALA A 67 -17.92 -3.56 22.45
N THR A 68 -17.04 -4.57 22.48
CA THR A 68 -17.08 -5.66 23.47
C THR A 68 -16.92 -5.12 24.89
N LEU A 69 -15.94 -4.22 25.11
CA LEU A 69 -15.70 -3.61 26.42
C LEU A 69 -16.87 -2.74 26.90
N ASN A 70 -17.58 -2.09 25.97
CA ASN A 70 -18.74 -1.25 26.28
C ASN A 70 -20.08 -2.01 26.22
N ASN A 71 -20.06 -3.34 26.11
CA ASN A 71 -21.26 -4.19 26.03
C ASN A 71 -22.20 -3.82 24.86
N MET A 72 -21.63 -3.30 23.76
CA MET A 72 -22.32 -3.03 22.51
C MET A 72 -22.37 -4.32 21.67
N VAL A 73 -23.31 -5.20 22.01
CA VAL A 73 -23.45 -6.54 21.39
C VAL A 73 -24.20 -6.54 20.05
N ASN A 74 -24.86 -5.44 19.67
CA ASN A 74 -25.68 -5.35 18.46
C ASN A 74 -25.32 -4.12 17.60
N ASN A 75 -25.45 -4.25 16.28
CA ASN A 75 -25.39 -3.16 15.29
C ASN A 75 -24.04 -2.41 15.16
N VAL A 76 -22.92 -3.10 15.34
CA VAL A 76 -21.60 -2.54 15.04
C VAL A 76 -21.30 -2.72 13.55
N PHE A 77 -21.31 -1.63 12.79
CA PHE A 77 -20.98 -1.64 11.36
C PHE A 77 -19.74 -0.80 11.08
N LEU A 78 -18.89 -1.27 10.17
CA LEU A 78 -17.74 -0.53 9.67
C LEU A 78 -17.94 -0.24 8.19
N VAL A 79 -17.83 1.03 7.82
CA VAL A 79 -17.84 1.48 6.43
C VAL A 79 -16.70 2.46 6.24
N THR A 80 -15.83 2.18 5.26
CA THR A 80 -14.76 3.10 4.86
C THR A 80 -15.28 3.99 3.74
N PHE A 81 -15.35 5.29 4.00
CA PHE A 81 -15.71 6.29 3.00
C PHE A 81 -14.46 6.88 2.33
N PRO A 82 -14.51 7.19 1.03
CA PRO A 82 -13.38 7.77 0.30
C PRO A 82 -13.09 9.23 0.73
N ASN A 83 -14.09 9.97 1.19
CA ASN A 83 -13.93 11.32 1.74
C ASN A 83 -14.94 11.59 2.86
N VAL A 84 -14.65 12.58 3.70
CA VAL A 84 -15.50 12.97 4.85
C VAL A 84 -16.85 13.54 4.37
N ASP A 85 -16.86 14.17 3.19
CA ASP A 85 -18.06 14.73 2.56
C ASP A 85 -19.01 13.64 2.01
N SER A 86 -18.60 12.37 2.00
CA SER A 86 -19.44 11.24 1.55
C SER A 86 -20.58 10.91 2.52
N VAL A 87 -20.66 11.57 3.69
CA VAL A 87 -21.63 11.25 4.74
C VAL A 87 -22.44 12.49 5.11
N ALA A 88 -23.74 12.49 4.79
CA ALA A 88 -24.68 13.48 5.27
C ALA A 88 -25.29 13.03 6.61
N ILE A 89 -25.04 13.78 7.68
CA ILE A 89 -25.60 13.52 9.01
C ILE A 89 -27.01 14.10 9.06
N GLN A 90 -28.04 13.24 9.08
CA GLN A 90 -29.44 13.68 9.18
C GLN A 90 -29.87 14.06 10.61
N SER A 91 -29.20 13.53 11.63
CA SER A 91 -29.46 13.80 13.05
C SER A 91 -28.20 13.59 13.90
N GLY A 92 -27.99 14.45 14.90
CA GLY A 92 -26.81 14.47 15.77
C GLY A 92 -25.80 15.59 15.46
N ILE A 93 -24.81 15.75 16.34
CA ILE A 93 -23.72 16.74 16.21
C ILE A 93 -22.40 16.00 15.94
N TYR A 94 -21.72 16.37 14.84
CA TYR A 94 -20.37 15.89 14.55
C TYR A 94 -19.33 16.72 15.30
N ASP A 95 -18.51 16.06 16.09
CA ASP A 95 -17.28 16.65 16.65
C ASP A 95 -16.09 16.38 15.71
N PRO A 96 -15.53 17.41 15.05
CA PRO A 96 -14.39 17.27 14.14
C PRO A 96 -13.09 16.87 14.85
N ALA A 97 -12.92 17.23 16.13
CA ALA A 97 -11.71 16.96 16.88
C ALA A 97 -11.67 15.49 17.35
N GLY A 98 -12.78 15.00 17.91
CA GLY A 98 -12.94 13.61 18.32
C GLY A 98 -13.24 12.64 17.18
N ARG A 99 -13.66 13.15 16.00
CA ARG A 99 -14.20 12.37 14.87
C ARG A 99 -15.34 11.45 15.31
N LYS A 100 -16.24 11.96 16.15
CA LYS A 100 -17.39 11.24 16.71
C LYS A 100 -18.69 11.97 16.41
N ILE A 101 -19.78 11.23 16.33
CA ILE A 101 -21.14 11.78 16.22
C ILE A 101 -21.85 11.51 17.55
N TYR A 102 -22.44 12.56 18.11
CA TYR A 102 -23.26 12.49 19.31
C TYR A 102 -24.74 12.65 18.91
N VAL A 103 -25.63 11.93 19.59
CA VAL A 103 -27.09 12.06 19.45
C VAL A 103 -27.61 12.99 20.54
#